data_AF-A0A2H0FPL7-F1
#
_entry.id   AF-A0A2H0FPL7-F1
#
_cell.length_a   1.000
_cell.length_b   1.000
_cell.length_c   1.000
_cell.angle_alpha   90.00
_cell.angle_beta   90.00
_cell.angle_gamma   90.00
#
_symmetry.space_group_name_H-M   'P 1'
#
loop_
_entity.id
_entity.type
_entity.pdbx_description
1 polymer ?
#
loop_
_entity_poly.entity_id
_entity_poly.type
_entity_poly.pdbx_seq_one_letter_code
_entity_poly.pdbx_strand_id
1 'polypeptide(L)'
;MKIIISRKGFDSISGGVPSPIFPDGKILSLPIPDKNSKITYKKILWENNNIGQIVEELTKEKKKAYYFAHLDPDINKNSLPREDNWQPIFGQLGASQKHLENQNITIGDLFLFFGLFRSIITENGKWEMEI
;
A
#
# COMPACT_ATOMS: atom_id res chain seq x y z
N MET A 1 19.17 -18.99 3.24
CA MET A 1 18.06 -18.19 2.70
C MET A 1 16.92 -18.22 3.70
N LYS A 2 16.57 -17.05 4.24
CA LYS A 2 15.40 -16.82 5.10
C LYS A 2 14.29 -16.20 4.27
N ILE A 3 13.04 -16.49 4.64
CA ILE A 3 11.87 -15.85 4.06
C ILE A 3 11.29 -14.93 5.12
N ILE A 4 11.19 -13.65 4.79
CA ILE A 4 10.65 -12.61 5.64
C ILE A 4 9.28 -12.25 5.10
N ILE A 5 8.25 -12.49 5.89
CA ILE A 5 6.88 -12.19 5.51
C ILE A 5 6.49 -10.86 6.15
N SER A 6 6.14 -9.86 5.34
CA SER A 6 5.79 -8.53 5.83
C SER A 6 4.42 -8.11 5.31
N ARG A 7 3.49 -7.92 6.24
CA ARG A 7 2.11 -7.51 5.93
C ARG A 7 2.09 -6.02 5.56
N LYS A 8 1.45 -5.69 4.43
CA LYS A 8 1.30 -4.33 3.89
C LYS A 8 -0.16 -3.98 3.65
N GLY A 9 -0.36 -2.69 3.40
CA GLY A 9 -1.64 -2.08 3.11
C GLY A 9 -2.54 -1.97 4.33
N PHE A 10 -3.83 -1.80 4.05
CA PHE A 10 -4.82 -1.59 5.10
C PHE A 10 -5.07 -2.90 5.87
N ASP A 11 -5.26 -2.79 7.18
CA ASP A 11 -5.74 -3.88 8.02
C ASP A 11 -6.81 -3.41 9.03
N SER A 12 -7.25 -4.33 9.90
CA SER A 12 -8.28 -4.05 10.91
C SER A 12 -7.88 -2.92 11.87
N ILE A 13 -6.59 -2.63 12.02
CA ILE A 13 -6.04 -1.57 12.86
C ILE A 13 -5.72 -0.32 12.02
N SER A 14 -5.34 -0.51 10.76
CA SER A 14 -4.87 0.50 9.81
C SER A 14 -5.83 0.65 8.62
N GLY A 15 -7.00 1.22 8.87
CA GLY A 15 -7.90 1.74 7.84
C GLY A 15 -9.08 0.84 7.46
N GLY A 16 -9.04 -0.46 7.76
CA GLY A 16 -10.21 -1.32 7.85
C GLY A 16 -10.88 -1.74 6.53
N VAL A 17 -10.18 -1.67 5.40
CA VAL A 17 -10.70 -2.12 4.09
C VAL A 17 -9.67 -3.00 3.36
N PRO A 18 -10.07 -4.05 2.62
CA PRO A 18 -9.15 -4.78 1.74
C PRO A 18 -8.54 -3.90 0.64
N SER A 19 -7.41 -4.33 0.10
CA SER A 19 -6.88 -3.83 -1.17
C SER A 19 -7.70 -4.39 -2.35
N PRO A 20 -8.01 -3.58 -3.37
CA PRO A 20 -8.90 -4.02 -4.45
C PRO A 20 -8.21 -4.92 -5.48
N ILE A 21 -8.97 -5.92 -5.92
CA ILE A 21 -8.76 -6.67 -7.16
C ILE A 21 -9.81 -6.17 -8.16
N PHE A 22 -9.36 -5.54 -9.24
CA PHE A 22 -10.23 -4.95 -10.26
C PHE A 22 -10.82 -6.03 -11.17
N PRO A 23 -11.95 -5.75 -11.86
CA PRO A 23 -12.56 -6.70 -12.79
C PRO A 23 -11.65 -7.17 -13.93
N ASP A 24 -10.64 -6.38 -14.31
CA ASP A 24 -9.63 -6.75 -15.31
C ASP A 24 -8.47 -7.60 -14.73
N GLY A 25 -8.59 -8.02 -13.46
CA GLY A 25 -7.60 -8.82 -12.75
C GLY A 25 -6.43 -8.04 -12.18
N LYS A 26 -6.36 -6.71 -12.41
CA LYS A 26 -5.30 -5.89 -11.81
C LYS A 26 -5.49 -5.79 -10.30
N ILE A 27 -4.36 -5.72 -9.60
CA ILE A 27 -4.34 -5.65 -8.14
C ILE A 27 -3.67 -4.34 -7.74
N LEU A 28 -4.34 -3.58 -6.87
CA LEU A 28 -3.75 -2.40 -6.23
C LEU A 28 -3.59 -2.69 -4.74
N SER A 29 -2.34 -2.80 -4.29
CA SER A 29 -2.06 -2.76 -2.85
C SER A 29 -2.21 -1.32 -2.35
N LEU A 30 -3.20 -1.07 -1.50
CA LEU A 30 -3.43 0.26 -0.96
C LEU A 30 -2.24 0.69 -0.08
N PRO A 31 -1.73 1.93 -0.21
CA PRO A 31 -0.70 2.47 0.69
C PRO A 31 -1.18 2.49 2.16
N ILE A 32 -0.28 2.36 3.13
CA ILE A 32 -0.66 2.23 4.54
C ILE A 32 -1.11 3.61 5.08
N PRO A 33 -2.26 3.73 5.79
CA PRO A 33 -2.62 4.98 6.43
C PRO A 33 -1.59 5.39 7.50
N ASP A 34 -0.97 6.56 7.35
CA ASP A 34 0.05 7.03 8.30
C ASP A 34 0.01 8.55 8.44
N LYS A 35 -0.35 9.05 9.62
CA LYS A 35 -0.44 10.48 9.92
C LYS A 35 0.92 11.19 9.94
N ASN A 36 2.02 10.44 10.09
CA ASN A 36 3.38 11.00 10.14
C ASN A 36 4.00 11.11 8.75
N SER A 37 3.39 10.51 7.73
CA SER A 37 3.84 10.64 6.34
C SER A 37 3.60 12.05 5.80
N LYS A 38 4.43 12.45 4.83
CA LYS A 38 4.28 13.72 4.07
C LYS A 38 3.55 13.53 2.74
N ILE A 39 3.26 12.28 2.38
CA ILE A 39 2.63 11.91 1.10
C ILE A 39 1.14 11.73 1.36
N THR A 40 0.30 12.35 0.53
CA THR A 40 -1.16 12.19 0.61
C THR A 40 -1.65 11.25 -0.48
N TYR A 41 -2.77 10.56 -0.26
CA TYR A 41 -3.32 9.65 -1.27
C TYR A 41 -3.55 10.32 -2.63
N LYS A 42 -4.00 11.59 -2.63
CA LYS A 42 -4.24 12.38 -3.84
C LYS A 42 -2.99 12.65 -4.67
N LYS A 43 -1.79 12.45 -4.12
CA LYS A 43 -0.54 12.58 -4.86
C LYS A 43 -0.13 11.27 -5.53
N ILE A 44 -0.65 10.14 -5.07
CA ILE A 44 -0.20 8.83 -5.50
C ILE A 44 -1.01 8.38 -6.73
N LEU A 45 -0.28 7.99 -7.76
CA LEU A 45 -0.83 7.41 -8.98
C LEU A 45 -0.76 5.89 -8.94
N TRP A 46 -1.76 5.26 -9.54
CA TRP A 46 -1.74 3.86 -9.89
C TRP A 46 -2.30 3.71 -11.31
N GLU A 47 -1.47 3.24 -12.23
CA GLU A 47 -1.73 3.36 -13.67
C GLU A 47 -2.04 4.81 -14.02
N ASN A 48 -3.19 5.07 -14.67
CA ASN A 48 -3.67 6.41 -14.99
C ASN A 48 -4.66 6.97 -13.96
N ASN A 49 -4.80 6.32 -12.79
CA ASN A 49 -5.78 6.67 -11.78
C ASN A 49 -5.13 7.33 -10.56
N ASN A 50 -5.86 8.27 -9.95
CA ASN A 50 -5.51 8.83 -8.66
C ASN A 50 -5.98 7.88 -7.54
N ILE A 51 -5.06 7.42 -6.68
CA ILE A 51 -5.41 6.49 -5.59
C ILE A 51 -6.36 7.16 -4.58
N GLY A 52 -6.32 8.48 -4.42
CA GLY A 52 -7.19 9.22 -3.49
C GLY A 52 -8.68 8.96 -3.70
N GLN A 53 -9.13 8.91 -4.96
CA GLN A 53 -10.53 8.61 -5.28
C GLN A 53 -10.89 7.17 -4.91
N ILE A 54 -10.05 6.20 -5.29
CA ILE A 54 -10.25 4.78 -4.98
C ILE A 54 -10.33 4.57 -3.46
N VAL A 55 -9.45 5.23 -2.70
CA VAL A 55 -9.45 5.16 -1.23
C VAL A 55 -10.71 5.76 -0.63
N GLU A 56 -11.17 6.91 -1.13
CA GLU A 56 -12.41 7.54 -0.65
C GLU A 56 -13.62 6.63 -0.89
N GLU A 57 -13.75 6.08 -2.09
CA GLU A 57 -14.87 5.19 -2.45
C GLU A 57 -14.86 3.92 -1.59
N LEU A 58 -13.75 3.17 -1.58
CA LEU A 58 -13.67 1.89 -0.86
C LEU A 58 -13.78 2.04 0.66
N THR A 59 -13.35 3.18 1.21
CA THR A 59 -13.47 3.44 2.66
C THR A 59 -14.79 4.06 3.06
N LYS A 60 -15.73 4.24 2.12
CA LYS A 60 -17.00 4.96 2.33
C LYS A 60 -16.74 6.32 2.98
N GLU A 61 -15.78 7.05 2.39
CA GLU A 61 -15.34 8.38 2.77
C GLU A 61 -14.70 8.53 4.17
N LYS A 62 -14.49 7.43 4.90
CA LYS A 62 -13.80 7.46 6.21
C LYS A 62 -12.33 7.87 6.10
N LYS A 63 -11.72 7.64 4.94
CA LYS A 63 -10.40 8.18 4.59
C LYS A 63 -10.57 9.11 3.41
N LYS A 64 -9.96 10.30 3.51
CA LYS A 64 -10.04 11.32 2.46
C LYS A 64 -8.79 11.32 1.61
N ALA A 65 -8.90 11.77 0.37
CA ALA A 65 -7.80 11.80 -0.59
C ALA A 65 -6.61 12.66 -0.10
N TYR A 66 -6.89 13.68 0.73
CA TYR A 66 -5.86 14.52 1.35
C TYR A 66 -5.25 13.94 2.64
N TYR A 67 -5.67 12.75 3.08
CA TYR A 67 -5.04 12.07 4.21
C TYR A 67 -3.68 11.50 3.81
N PHE A 68 -2.82 11.36 4.82
CA PHE A 68 -1.45 10.91 4.66
C PHE A 68 -1.35 9.38 4.57
N ALA A 69 -0.39 8.94 3.76
CA ALA A 69 -0.19 7.56 3.41
C ALA A 69 1.30 7.22 3.32
N HIS A 70 1.67 6.05 3.79
CA HIS A 70 3.03 5.52 3.73
C HIS A 70 3.13 4.47 2.62
N LEU A 71 4.03 4.71 1.68
CA LEU A 71 4.41 3.72 0.66
C LEU A 71 5.45 2.80 1.27
N ASP A 72 5.02 1.62 1.71
CA ASP A 72 5.92 0.56 2.19
C ASP A 72 5.40 -0.79 1.69
N PRO A 73 6.18 -1.53 0.87
CA PRO A 73 7.41 -1.05 0.25
C PRO A 73 7.08 0.00 -0.83
N ASP A 74 7.97 0.96 -1.03
CA ASP A 74 7.90 1.91 -2.13
C ASP A 74 8.64 1.33 -3.35
N ILE A 75 7.91 0.57 -4.18
CA ILE A 75 8.49 -0.19 -5.31
C ILE A 75 7.99 0.27 -6.68
N ASN A 76 6.93 1.08 -6.74
CA ASN A 76 6.39 1.57 -7.99
C ASN A 76 6.98 2.95 -8.30
N LYS A 77 7.94 3.01 -9.25
CA LYS A 77 8.55 4.27 -9.67
C LYS A 77 7.52 5.28 -10.19
N ASN A 78 6.46 4.82 -10.85
CA ASN A 78 5.47 5.67 -11.51
C ASN A 78 4.40 6.22 -10.56
N SER A 79 4.40 5.82 -9.28
CA SER A 79 3.37 6.23 -8.33
C SER A 79 3.50 7.68 -7.88
N LEU A 80 4.68 8.29 -8.02
CA LEU A 80 4.98 9.68 -7.68
C LEU A 80 6.08 10.22 -8.62
N PRO A 81 6.24 11.54 -8.77
CA PRO A 81 7.44 12.12 -9.36
C PRO A 81 8.68 11.68 -8.56
N ARG A 82 9.70 11.14 -9.25
CA ARG A 82 10.92 10.61 -8.63
C ARG A 82 12.15 11.30 -9.19
N GLU A 83 13.21 11.31 -8.40
CA GLU A 83 14.56 11.67 -8.85
C GLU A 83 15.14 10.55 -9.75
N ASP A 84 16.09 10.91 -10.61
CA ASP A 84 16.66 10.00 -11.61
C ASP A 84 17.31 8.75 -10.99
N ASN A 85 17.90 8.91 -9.80
CA ASN A 85 18.57 7.87 -9.03
C ASN A 85 17.65 7.18 -8.01
N TRP A 86 16.33 7.34 -8.12
CA TRP A 86 15.38 6.66 -7.21
C TRP A 86 15.58 5.15 -7.26
N GLN A 87 15.59 4.55 -6.07
CA GLN A 87 15.61 3.11 -5.88
C GLN A 87 14.39 2.69 -5.08
N PRO A 88 13.84 1.48 -5.33
CA PRO A 88 12.84 0.89 -4.48
C PRO A 88 13.35 0.80 -3.03
N ILE A 89 12.49 1.15 -2.08
CA ILE A 89 12.83 1.07 -0.66
C ILE A 89 11.74 0.35 0.11
N PHE A 90 12.15 -0.31 1.18
CA PHE A 90 11.27 -0.70 2.26
C PHE A 90 11.94 -0.30 3.57
N GLY A 91 11.16 0.15 4.54
CA GLY A 91 11.69 0.68 5.79
C GLY A 91 11.04 0.01 6.98
N GLN A 92 11.80 -0.78 7.73
CA GLN A 92 11.37 -1.16 9.08
C GLN A 92 11.95 -0.17 10.08
N LEU A 93 11.21 0.07 11.17
CA LEU A 93 11.64 0.92 12.28
C LEU A 93 11.35 0.22 13.61
N GLY A 94 12.03 0.68 14.67
CA GLY A 94 11.79 0.20 16.04
C GLY A 94 11.95 -1.31 16.19
N ALA A 95 10.95 -1.95 16.80
CA ALA A 95 10.99 -3.37 17.12
C ALA A 95 11.15 -4.27 15.88
N SER A 96 10.51 -3.91 14.75
CA SER A 96 10.62 -4.69 13.52
C SER A 96 12.03 -4.64 12.94
N GLN A 97 12.67 -3.46 12.94
CA GLN A 97 14.06 -3.32 12.48
C GLN A 97 15.01 -4.11 13.37
N LYS A 98 14.89 -3.97 14.70
CA LYS A 98 15.68 -4.73 15.66
C LYS A 98 15.50 -6.25 15.50
N HIS A 99 14.29 -6.70 15.17
CA HIS A 99 14.04 -8.10 14.88
C HIS A 99 14.82 -8.57 13.65
N LEU A 100 14.80 -7.80 12.54
CA LEU A 100 15.58 -8.14 11.35
C LEU A 100 17.10 -8.21 11.64
N GLU A 101 17.63 -7.26 12.40
CA GLU A 101 19.03 -7.26 12.84
C GLU A 101 19.36 -8.52 13.65
N ASN A 102 18.52 -8.86 14.63
CA ASN A 102 18.70 -10.06 15.45
C ASN A 102 18.58 -11.37 14.65
N GLN A 103 17.83 -11.36 13.54
CA GLN A 103 17.72 -12.50 12.62
C GLN A 103 18.87 -12.57 11.61
N ASN A 104 19.84 -11.63 11.66
CA ASN A 104 20.99 -11.56 10.76
C ASN A 104 20.57 -11.65 9.29
N ILE A 105 19.56 -10.87 8.88
CA ILE A 105 19.10 -10.83 7.49
C ILE A 105 20.27 -10.39 6.59
N THR A 106 20.46 -11.08 5.47
CA THR A 106 21.60 -10.85 4.58
C THR A 106 21.21 -10.99 3.10
N ILE A 107 22.14 -10.68 2.21
CA ILE A 107 21.98 -10.84 0.76
C ILE A 107 21.62 -12.30 0.46
N GLY A 108 20.57 -12.50 -0.34
CA GLY A 108 20.03 -13.82 -0.67
C GLY A 108 18.87 -14.27 0.23
N ASP A 109 18.51 -13.50 1.26
CA ASP A 109 17.23 -13.65 1.95
C ASP A 109 16.10 -12.95 1.16
N LEU A 110 14.86 -13.45 1.28
CA LEU A 110 13.72 -13.04 0.47
C LEU A 110 12.63 -12.35 1.31
N PHE A 111 12.26 -11.13 0.92
CA PHE A 111 11.06 -10.47 1.46
C PHE A 111 9.83 -10.79 0.61
N LEU A 112 8.78 -11.29 1.26
CA LEU A 112 7.46 -11.49 0.69
C LEU A 112 6.48 -10.51 1.34
N PHE A 113 5.98 -9.59 0.52
CA PHE A 113 4.96 -8.64 0.94
C PHE A 113 3.58 -9.22 0.64
N PHE A 114 2.68 -9.14 1.61
CA PHE A 114 1.31 -9.63 1.46
C PHE A 114 0.31 -8.69 2.12
N GLY A 115 -0.94 -8.76 1.71
CA GLY A 115 -2.01 -7.91 2.22
C GLY A 115 -3.36 -8.64 2.18
N LEU A 116 -4.39 -7.99 2.69
CA LEU A 116 -5.76 -8.45 2.52
C LEU A 116 -6.29 -7.90 1.19
N PHE A 117 -6.81 -8.78 0.34
CA PHE A 117 -7.35 -8.40 -0.96
C PHE A 117 -8.80 -8.83 -1.11
N ARG A 118 -9.57 -8.10 -1.91
CA ARG A 118 -10.94 -8.43 -2.28
C ARG A 118 -11.29 -7.85 -3.64
N SER A 119 -12.07 -8.60 -4.41
CA SER A 119 -12.65 -8.12 -5.66
C SER A 119 -13.52 -6.88 -5.43
N ILE A 120 -13.52 -5.99 -6.42
CA ILE A 120 -14.38 -4.82 -6.44
C ILE A 120 -15.24 -4.80 -7.69
N ILE A 121 -16.40 -4.17 -7.57
CA ILE A 121 -17.34 -3.93 -8.66
C ILE A 121 -17.58 -2.43 -8.81
N THR A 122 -18.10 -2.02 -9.96
CA THR A 122 -18.60 -0.67 -10.13
C THR A 122 -20.11 -0.65 -9.85
N GLU A 123 -20.52 0.12 -8.85
CA GLU A 123 -21.92 0.34 -8.51
C GLU A 123 -22.20 1.85 -8.48
N ASN A 124 -23.22 2.31 -9.20
CA ASN A 124 -23.56 3.74 -9.33
C ASN A 124 -22.36 4.64 -9.73
N GLY A 125 -21.45 4.11 -10.55
CA GLY A 125 -20.26 4.83 -11.02
C GLY A 125 -19.13 4.96 -9.98
N LYS A 126 -19.19 4.23 -8.87
CA LYS A 126 -18.15 4.17 -7.83
C LYS A 126 -17.65 2.75 -7.63
N TRP A 127 -16.41 2.62 -7.15
CA TRP A 127 -15.87 1.33 -6.72
C TRP A 127 -16.45 0.91 -5.37
N GLU A 128 -16.97 -0.31 -5.32
CA GLU A 128 -17.49 -0.94 -4.11
C GLU A 128 -16.89 -2.33 -3.92
N MET A 129 -16.79 -2.75 -2.67
CA MET A 129 -16.32 -4.11 -2.34
C MET A 129 -17.37 -5.13 -2.77
N GLU A 130 -16.94 -6.17 -3.49
CA GLU A 130 -17.80 -7.33 -3.77
C GLU A 130 -18.20 -8.00 -2.45
N ILE A 131 -19.49 -8.30 -2.28
CA ILE A 131 -20.08 -8.86 -1.04
C ILE A 131 -20.02 -10.38 -1.08
#